data_AF-A0A7K9UX17-F1
#
_entry.id   AF-A0A7K9UX17-F1
#
_cell.length_a   1.000
_cell.length_b   1.000
_cell.length_c   1.000
_cell.angle_alpha   90.00
_cell.angle_beta   90.00
_cell.angle_gamma   90.00
#
_symmetry.space_group_name_H-M   'P 1'
#
loop_
_entity.id
_entity.type
_entity.pdbx_description
1 polymer ?
#
loop_
_entity_poly.entity_id
_entity_poly.type
_entity_poly.pdbx_seq_one_letter_code
_entity_poly.pdbx_strand_id
1 'polypeptide(L)'
;DFEGTTIGLAFLKSICSNVYSAGIIQDHSRNEIAVGATMAHEMGHNLGMSHDTKACMCSDKVCIMTDTVSSIVPKKFSSCSLQDFEKYMLNDMPKCLTNIPDISAIVAPPSCGNGFVEEGEECDCGTPEECTNVCCDPETCKLTAGSKCAHGECCENCQYKTAGAICRAVKDDCDLPEMCTGYSMNCPSDRFRVNGHPCNQGEGFCYMGNCPTRENQCKAAFGPQATEGAASCYRMNEKGVYYGYCRKERGSHVPCKKKDVMCGKLFCTGGQEMPLYGSLVVFESCKASFPRDGEADLGMILNGTKCGDGMVCSNGECVYAEDVFRSTDCSAKCTGHAVCDHELQCQCEEGWAPPSCDSSS
;
A
#
# COMPACT_ATOMS: atom_id res chain seq x y z
N ASP A 1 27.64 -8.90 -21.14
CA ASP A 1 28.47 -8.07 -20.27
C ASP A 1 28.20 -6.61 -20.53
N PHE A 2 28.10 -5.81 -19.47
CA PHE A 2 28.03 -4.36 -19.59
C PHE A 2 29.34 -3.80 -20.11
N GLU A 3 29.29 -2.59 -20.67
CA GLU A 3 30.49 -1.84 -20.99
C GLU A 3 31.14 -1.29 -19.71
N GLY A 4 32.47 -1.37 -19.62
CA GLY A 4 33.24 -0.83 -18.50
C GLY A 4 33.22 -1.70 -17.25
N THR A 5 33.14 -1.07 -16.07
CA THR A 5 33.19 -1.73 -14.75
C THR A 5 31.83 -1.93 -14.11
N THR A 6 30.76 -1.56 -14.82
CA THR A 6 29.38 -1.71 -14.34
C THR A 6 29.02 -3.19 -14.31
N ILE A 7 28.43 -3.65 -13.20
CA ILE A 7 27.96 -5.03 -13.03
C ILE A 7 26.48 -5.13 -12.69
N GLY A 8 25.81 -3.99 -12.51
CA GLY A 8 24.38 -3.87 -12.28
C GLY A 8 23.89 -2.45 -12.45
N LEU A 9 22.59 -2.30 -12.69
CA LEU A 9 21.89 -1.01 -12.74
C LEU A 9 20.45 -1.18 -12.25
N ALA A 10 19.98 -0.26 -11.42
CA ALA A 10 18.60 -0.19 -10.95
C ALA A 10 18.10 1.25 -10.86
N PHE A 11 16.78 1.41 -10.93
CA PHE A 11 16.14 2.70 -10.64
C PHE A 11 16.09 2.96 -9.14
N LEU A 12 16.41 4.18 -8.73
CA LEU A 12 16.35 4.61 -7.33
C LEU A 12 14.89 4.85 -6.90
N LYS A 13 14.50 4.37 -5.70
CA LYS A 13 13.17 4.60 -5.08
C LYS A 13 12.00 4.17 -5.95
N SER A 14 12.14 3.03 -6.62
CA SER A 14 11.23 2.62 -7.67
C SER A 14 10.42 1.36 -7.33
N ILE A 15 10.61 0.77 -6.15
CA ILE A 15 9.86 -0.42 -5.75
C ILE A 15 8.35 -0.16 -5.85
N CYS A 16 7.58 -1.16 -6.28
CA CYS A 16 6.14 -1.07 -6.60
C CYS A 16 5.75 -0.29 -7.86
N SER A 17 6.69 0.39 -8.54
CA SER A 17 6.40 1.01 -9.83
C SER A 17 6.21 -0.04 -10.92
N ASN A 18 5.07 -0.01 -11.63
CA ASN A 18 4.81 -0.89 -12.78
C ASN A 18 5.81 -0.72 -13.94
N VAL A 19 6.59 0.37 -13.96
CA VAL A 19 7.54 0.69 -15.04
C VAL A 19 8.98 0.65 -14.55
N TYR A 20 9.23 1.07 -13.31
CA TYR A 20 10.58 1.29 -12.79
C TYR A 20 11.02 0.31 -11.69
N SER A 21 10.14 -0.57 -11.20
CA SER A 21 10.47 -1.56 -10.16
C SER A 21 11.29 -2.72 -10.73
N ALA A 22 12.49 -2.40 -11.23
CA ALA A 22 13.38 -3.33 -11.89
C ALA A 22 14.85 -2.95 -11.64
N GLY A 23 15.70 -3.98 -11.76
CA GLY A 23 17.14 -3.88 -11.83
C GLY A 23 17.68 -4.93 -12.80
N ILE A 24 18.86 -4.68 -13.35
CA ILE A 24 19.59 -5.61 -14.21
C ILE A 24 20.91 -5.95 -13.55
N ILE A 25 21.21 -7.25 -13.44
CA ILE A 25 22.40 -7.78 -12.77
C ILE A 25 23.18 -8.61 -13.78
N GLN A 26 24.48 -8.35 -13.92
CA GLN A 26 25.37 -9.22 -14.68
C GLN A 26 25.78 -10.42 -13.82
N ASP A 27 25.67 -11.62 -14.37
CA ASP A 27 26.25 -12.83 -13.78
C ASP A 27 27.77 -12.85 -13.98
N HIS A 28 28.47 -11.99 -13.23
CA HIS A 28 29.88 -11.65 -13.46
C HIS A 28 30.88 -12.58 -12.78
N SER A 29 30.42 -13.51 -11.93
CA SER A 29 31.29 -14.32 -11.07
C SER A 29 30.75 -15.72 -10.88
N ARG A 30 31.65 -16.71 -10.82
CA ARG A 30 31.31 -18.08 -10.42
C ARG A 30 30.98 -18.22 -8.93
N ASN A 31 31.27 -17.19 -8.13
CA ASN A 31 30.86 -17.13 -6.74
C ASN A 31 29.46 -16.52 -6.68
N GLU A 32 28.46 -17.37 -6.47
CA GLU A 32 27.05 -17.00 -6.40
C GLU A 32 26.76 -15.93 -5.33
N ILE A 33 27.52 -15.92 -4.23
CA ILE A 33 27.38 -14.91 -3.17
C ILE A 33 27.81 -13.53 -3.67
N ALA A 34 28.81 -13.46 -4.56
CA ALA A 34 29.25 -12.19 -5.15
C ALA A 34 28.18 -11.61 -6.09
N VAL A 35 27.50 -12.46 -6.86
CA VAL A 35 26.38 -12.06 -7.72
C VAL A 35 25.16 -11.68 -6.87
N GLY A 36 24.88 -12.43 -5.79
CA GLY A 36 23.84 -12.10 -4.81
C GLY A 36 24.09 -10.74 -4.14
N ALA A 37 25.34 -10.40 -3.83
CA ALA A 37 25.69 -9.09 -3.29
C ALA A 37 25.41 -7.95 -4.30
N THR A 38 25.63 -8.18 -5.60
CA THR A 38 25.24 -7.23 -6.66
C THR A 38 23.72 -7.11 -6.75
N MET A 39 22.98 -8.21 -6.67
CA MET A 39 21.52 -8.16 -6.63
C MET A 39 21.01 -7.37 -5.41
N ALA A 40 21.60 -7.59 -4.23
CA ALA A 40 21.26 -6.83 -3.03
C ALA A 40 21.57 -5.34 -3.18
N HIS A 41 22.66 -4.96 -3.87
CA HIS A 41 23.00 -3.58 -4.19
C HIS A 41 21.93 -2.93 -5.07
N GLU A 42 21.55 -3.58 -6.17
CA GLU A 42 20.54 -3.06 -7.10
C GLU A 42 19.15 -2.98 -6.46
N MET A 43 18.76 -3.99 -5.67
CA MET A 43 17.53 -3.92 -4.87
C MET A 43 17.60 -2.81 -3.81
N GLY A 44 18.78 -2.53 -3.26
CA GLY A 44 19.02 -1.39 -2.37
C GLY A 44 18.65 -0.07 -3.03
N HIS A 45 19.03 0.15 -4.30
CA HIS A 45 18.59 1.33 -5.06
C HIS A 45 17.07 1.36 -5.23
N ASN A 46 16.44 0.24 -5.61
CA ASN A 46 14.97 0.19 -5.72
C ASN A 46 14.27 0.54 -4.39
N LEU A 47 14.87 0.15 -3.27
CA LEU A 47 14.46 0.44 -1.89
C LEU A 47 14.98 1.78 -1.35
N GLY A 48 15.52 2.63 -2.22
CA GLY A 48 15.83 4.03 -1.94
C GLY A 48 17.21 4.32 -1.34
N MET A 49 18.08 3.31 -1.21
CA MET A 49 19.44 3.45 -0.71
C MET A 49 20.36 4.06 -1.77
N SER A 50 21.14 5.07 -1.40
CA SER A 50 22.19 5.62 -2.28
C SER A 50 23.55 4.97 -2.01
N HIS A 51 24.53 5.22 -2.88
CA HIS A 51 25.90 4.76 -2.65
C HIS A 51 26.49 5.34 -1.36
N ASP A 52 27.34 4.54 -0.72
CA ASP A 52 28.06 4.92 0.48
C ASP A 52 29.07 6.04 0.19
N THR A 53 29.13 7.04 1.08
CA THR A 53 30.15 8.09 1.06
C THR A 53 31.18 7.87 2.16
N LYS A 54 32.25 8.66 2.17
CA LYS A 54 33.28 8.62 3.24
C LYS A 54 32.73 8.91 4.65
N ALA A 55 31.54 9.49 4.77
CA ALA A 55 30.89 9.76 6.05
C ALA A 55 30.12 8.54 6.60
N CYS A 56 29.89 7.52 5.78
CA CYS A 56 29.12 6.35 6.15
C CYS A 56 29.95 5.38 6.98
N MET A 57 29.35 4.84 8.04
CA MET A 57 29.99 3.85 8.89
C MET A 57 29.65 2.45 8.37
N CYS A 58 30.68 1.65 8.07
CA CYS A 58 30.54 0.24 7.72
C CYS A 58 31.11 -0.62 8.86
N SER A 59 30.30 -1.56 9.36
CA SER A 59 30.74 -2.51 10.39
C SER A 59 31.62 -3.64 9.84
N ASP A 60 31.76 -3.71 8.52
CA ASP A 60 32.61 -4.62 7.78
C ASP A 60 33.64 -3.87 6.92
N LYS A 61 34.53 -4.58 6.22
CA LYS A 61 35.54 -3.96 5.36
C LYS A 61 34.96 -3.21 4.16
N VAL A 62 33.86 -3.73 3.60
CA VAL A 62 33.13 -3.16 2.47
C VAL A 62 31.65 -3.42 2.71
N CYS A 63 30.81 -2.41 2.43
CA CYS A 63 29.37 -2.49 2.59
C CYS A 63 28.68 -2.63 1.23
N ILE A 64 27.46 -3.17 1.22
CA ILE A 64 26.73 -3.52 0.00
C ILE A 64 26.60 -2.32 -0.94
N MET A 65 26.33 -1.12 -0.42
CA MET A 65 26.13 0.10 -1.23
C MET A 65 27.44 0.83 -1.57
N THR A 66 28.61 0.21 -1.41
CA THR A 66 29.87 0.78 -1.91
C THR A 66 29.82 0.88 -3.43
N ASP A 67 30.23 2.02 -3.99
CA ASP A 67 30.13 2.35 -5.43
C ASP A 67 31.13 1.61 -6.33
N THR A 68 31.97 0.76 -5.73
CA THR A 68 33.06 0.06 -6.40
C THR A 68 33.07 -1.41 -6.02
N VAL A 69 33.26 -2.26 -7.03
CA VAL A 69 33.40 -3.71 -6.85
C VAL A 69 34.79 -4.01 -6.32
N SER A 70 34.88 -4.84 -5.29
CA SER A 70 36.14 -5.28 -4.70
C SER A 70 36.24 -6.81 -4.68
N SER A 71 37.43 -7.35 -4.41
CA SER A 71 37.61 -8.79 -4.19
C SER A 71 36.97 -9.30 -2.89
N ILE A 72 36.57 -8.38 -2.00
CA ILE A 72 35.83 -8.67 -0.78
C ILE A 72 34.34 -8.59 -1.10
N VAL A 73 33.63 -9.70 -0.92
CA VAL A 73 32.18 -9.75 -1.12
C VAL A 73 31.49 -9.11 0.09
N PRO A 74 30.76 -7.99 -0.09
CA PRO A 74 30.07 -7.33 1.01
C PRO A 74 28.87 -8.14 1.46
N LYS A 75 28.58 -8.11 2.77
CA LYS A 75 27.45 -8.82 3.39
C LYS A 75 26.57 -7.94 4.28
N LYS A 76 26.96 -6.68 4.49
CA LYS A 76 26.30 -5.75 5.40
C LYS A 76 26.03 -4.42 4.73
N PHE A 77 24.93 -3.80 5.12
CA PHE A 77 24.61 -2.42 4.78
C PHE A 77 25.34 -1.44 5.70
N SER A 78 25.59 -0.23 5.21
CA SER A 78 26.21 0.84 6.01
C SER A 78 25.16 1.58 6.84
N SER A 79 25.63 2.42 7.76
CA SER A 79 24.76 3.33 8.51
C SER A 79 23.93 4.25 7.59
N CYS A 80 24.48 4.68 6.45
CA CYS A 80 23.77 5.55 5.50
C CYS A 80 22.68 4.78 4.75
N SER A 81 22.97 3.56 4.31
CA SER A 81 21.99 2.74 3.59
C SER A 81 20.75 2.48 4.45
N LEU A 82 20.93 2.20 5.75
CA LEU A 82 19.82 2.01 6.68
C LEU A 82 18.99 3.29 6.87
N GLN A 83 19.65 4.45 6.98
CA GLN A 83 18.96 5.75 7.09
C GLN A 83 18.18 6.11 5.82
N ASP A 84 18.75 5.86 4.64
CA ASP A 84 18.09 6.10 3.36
C ASP A 84 16.86 5.21 3.20
N PHE A 85 16.99 3.93 3.55
CA PHE A 85 15.87 2.98 3.54
C PHE A 85 14.75 3.41 4.48
N GLU A 86 15.07 3.70 5.74
CA GLU A 86 14.09 4.15 6.73
C GLU A 86 13.35 5.41 6.25
N LYS A 87 14.11 6.37 5.72
CA LYS A 87 13.53 7.60 5.15
C LYS A 87 12.62 7.30 3.96
N TYR A 88 12.99 6.37 3.08
CA TYR A 88 12.14 6.00 1.94
C TYR A 88 10.85 5.33 2.39
N MET A 89 10.95 4.35 3.29
CA MET A 89 9.79 3.61 3.82
C MET A 89 8.82 4.53 4.57
N LEU A 90 9.33 5.50 5.35
CA LEU A 90 8.49 6.44 6.10
C LEU A 90 7.81 7.50 5.21
N ASN A 91 8.48 7.97 4.15
CA ASN A 91 7.93 9.04 3.31
C ASN A 91 6.98 8.51 2.22
N ASP A 92 7.35 7.41 1.58
CA ASP A 92 6.66 6.94 0.37
C ASP A 92 5.79 5.70 0.64
N MET A 93 6.04 4.97 1.75
CA MET A 93 5.32 3.78 2.21
C MET A 93 4.82 2.88 1.07
N PRO A 94 5.74 2.17 0.39
CA PRO A 94 5.40 1.35 -0.77
C PRO A 94 4.41 0.23 -0.42
N LYS A 95 3.15 0.41 -0.81
CA LYS A 95 2.04 -0.49 -0.46
C LYS A 95 2.21 -1.94 -0.95
N CYS A 96 3.02 -2.22 -1.97
CA CYS A 96 3.23 -3.58 -2.45
C CYS A 96 4.18 -4.42 -1.57
N LEU A 97 4.80 -3.81 -0.55
CA LEU A 97 5.67 -4.50 0.40
C LEU A 97 4.96 -4.83 1.72
N THR A 98 3.64 -4.60 1.82
CA THR A 98 2.89 -4.83 3.06
C THR A 98 2.24 -6.20 3.14
N ASN A 99 2.34 -7.01 2.08
CA ASN A 99 1.77 -8.36 2.04
C ASN A 99 2.86 -9.42 2.00
N ILE A 100 2.65 -10.49 2.76
CA ILE A 100 3.42 -11.72 2.67
C ILE A 100 2.91 -12.50 1.44
N PRO A 101 3.80 -13.04 0.57
CA PRO A 101 3.36 -13.83 -0.57
C PRO A 101 2.71 -15.15 -0.13
N ASP A 102 1.83 -15.69 -0.98
CA ASP A 102 1.26 -17.02 -0.77
C ASP A 102 2.39 -18.06 -0.78
N ILE A 103 2.42 -18.92 0.24
CA ILE A 103 3.44 -19.97 0.40
C ILE A 103 3.49 -20.86 -0.85
N SER A 104 2.34 -21.13 -1.47
CA SER A 104 2.24 -21.94 -2.69
C SER A 104 2.82 -21.26 -3.94
N ALA A 105 3.07 -19.95 -3.89
CA ALA A 105 3.67 -19.19 -4.97
C ALA A 105 5.21 -19.14 -4.90
N ILE A 106 5.81 -19.63 -3.81
CA ILE A 106 7.25 -19.67 -3.63
C ILE A 106 7.82 -20.82 -4.47
N VAL A 107 8.62 -20.47 -5.47
CA VAL A 107 9.23 -21.46 -6.38
C VAL A 107 10.55 -22.01 -5.82
N ALA A 108 11.16 -21.30 -4.86
CA ALA A 108 12.37 -21.75 -4.21
C ALA A 108 12.09 -22.99 -3.33
N PRO A 109 13.03 -23.94 -3.24
CA PRO A 109 12.91 -25.04 -2.29
C PRO A 109 12.86 -24.52 -0.85
N PRO A 110 12.02 -25.11 0.03
CA PRO A 110 11.96 -24.75 1.45
C PRO A 110 13.33 -24.85 2.14
N SER A 111 13.66 -23.87 2.98
CA SER A 111 14.94 -23.78 3.68
C SER A 111 14.79 -23.24 5.09
N CYS A 112 14.60 -24.15 6.03
CA CYS A 112 14.54 -23.86 7.46
C CYS A 112 15.72 -22.98 7.95
N GLY A 113 15.36 -21.91 8.66
CA GLY A 113 16.25 -20.94 9.27
C GLY A 113 16.46 -19.67 8.43
N ASN A 114 15.67 -19.46 7.36
CA ASN A 114 15.71 -18.26 6.53
C ASN A 114 14.74 -17.17 7.04
N GLY A 115 13.99 -17.44 8.12
CA GLY A 115 13.02 -16.53 8.73
C GLY A 115 11.69 -16.46 7.98
N PHE A 116 11.43 -17.41 7.07
CA PHE A 116 10.23 -17.41 6.24
C PHE A 116 9.59 -18.80 6.21
N VAL A 117 8.32 -18.88 6.63
CA VAL A 117 7.62 -20.16 6.69
C VAL A 117 7.27 -20.65 5.29
N GLU A 118 7.88 -21.76 4.91
CA GLU A 118 7.74 -22.39 3.61
C GLU A 118 6.96 -23.72 3.69
N GLU A 119 6.70 -24.35 2.53
CA GLU A 119 5.98 -25.62 2.50
C GLU A 119 6.69 -26.70 3.32
N GLY A 120 5.99 -27.24 4.32
CA GLY A 120 6.51 -28.29 5.21
C GLY A 120 7.03 -27.79 6.55
N GLU A 121 7.13 -26.48 6.75
CA GLU A 121 7.52 -25.85 8.02
C GLU A 121 6.29 -25.43 8.84
N GLU A 122 6.41 -25.43 10.16
CA GLU A 122 5.34 -24.92 11.06
C GLU A 122 5.66 -23.54 11.63
N CYS A 123 6.94 -23.17 11.61
CA CYS A 123 7.49 -21.90 12.04
C CYS A 123 8.91 -21.75 11.51
N ASP A 124 9.38 -20.51 11.37
CA ASP A 124 10.79 -20.20 11.11
C ASP A 124 11.13 -18.91 11.84
N CYS A 125 12.18 -18.95 12.67
CA CYS A 125 12.65 -17.84 13.49
C CYS A 125 14.10 -17.42 13.15
N GLY A 126 14.61 -17.84 11.99
CA GLY A 126 16.00 -17.64 11.58
C GLY A 126 16.93 -18.75 12.07
N THR A 127 18.24 -18.49 12.05
CA THR A 127 19.24 -19.49 12.45
C THR A 127 19.20 -19.76 13.96
N PRO A 128 19.77 -20.88 14.44
CA PRO A 128 19.85 -21.17 15.88
C PRO A 128 20.52 -20.07 16.72
N GLU A 129 21.43 -19.30 16.14
CA GLU A 129 22.11 -18.20 16.82
C GLU A 129 21.25 -16.93 16.96
N GLU A 130 20.30 -16.72 16.04
CA GLU A 130 19.46 -15.52 15.97
C GLU A 130 18.06 -15.75 16.55
N CYS A 131 17.58 -17.00 16.57
CA CYS A 131 16.25 -17.34 17.03
C CYS A 131 16.08 -17.09 18.54
N THR A 132 15.18 -16.18 18.87
CA THR A 132 14.76 -15.87 20.25
C THR A 132 13.37 -16.43 20.58
N ASN A 133 12.73 -17.09 19.62
CA ASN A 133 11.36 -17.56 19.72
C ASN A 133 11.29 -18.94 20.38
N VAL A 134 10.90 -18.99 21.65
CA VAL A 134 10.80 -20.25 22.43
C VAL A 134 9.72 -21.22 21.91
N CYS A 135 8.84 -20.76 21.03
CA CYS A 135 7.76 -21.56 20.47
C CYS A 135 8.20 -22.34 19.22
N CYS A 136 9.35 -22.00 18.64
CA CYS A 136 9.88 -22.59 17.42
C CYS A 136 11.23 -23.27 17.68
N ASP A 137 11.42 -24.47 17.15
CA ASP A 137 12.72 -25.12 17.11
C ASP A 137 13.49 -24.68 15.85
N PRO A 138 14.57 -23.90 15.97
CA PRO A 138 15.31 -23.36 14.83
C PRO A 138 16.11 -24.43 14.05
N GLU A 139 16.29 -25.64 14.60
CA GLU A 139 16.96 -26.73 13.85
C GLU A 139 15.97 -27.48 12.95
N THR A 140 14.68 -27.49 13.31
CA THR A 140 13.68 -28.33 12.64
C THR A 140 12.54 -27.56 11.99
N CYS A 141 12.39 -26.26 12.29
CA CYS A 141 11.27 -25.42 11.86
C CYS A 141 9.90 -26.01 12.24
N LYS A 142 9.87 -26.59 13.44
CA LYS A 142 8.69 -27.18 14.08
C LYS A 142 8.34 -26.48 15.37
N LEU A 143 7.06 -26.52 15.71
CA LEU A 143 6.59 -25.99 16.97
C LEU A 143 7.13 -26.82 18.14
N THR A 144 7.55 -26.15 19.19
CA THR A 144 7.96 -26.81 20.44
C THR A 144 6.77 -27.47 21.13
N ALA A 145 7.03 -28.47 21.97
CA ALA A 145 5.96 -29.23 22.63
C ALA A 145 5.03 -28.33 23.46
N GLY A 146 3.73 -28.37 23.16
CA GLY A 146 2.70 -27.55 23.82
C GLY A 146 2.40 -26.22 23.14
N SER A 147 3.20 -25.82 22.15
CA SER A 147 2.98 -24.62 21.33
C SER A 147 1.92 -24.87 20.26
N LYS A 148 1.05 -23.88 20.03
CA LYS A 148 0.06 -23.86 18.94
C LYS A 148 0.41 -22.90 17.81
N CYS A 149 1.32 -21.97 18.10
CA CYS A 149 1.80 -20.97 17.17
C CYS A 149 3.19 -20.51 17.62
N ALA A 150 3.92 -19.90 16.69
CA ALA A 150 5.19 -19.23 16.99
C ALA A 150 5.22 -17.77 16.53
N HIS A 151 4.51 -17.43 15.45
CA HIS A 151 4.51 -16.09 14.86
C HIS A 151 3.08 -15.63 14.54
N GLY A 152 2.94 -14.41 14.01
CA GLY A 152 1.65 -13.80 13.67
C GLY A 152 1.08 -12.94 14.80
N GLU A 153 0.27 -11.96 14.43
CA GLU A 153 -0.28 -10.93 15.33
C GLU A 153 -1.26 -11.53 16.36
N CYS A 154 -1.80 -12.71 16.08
CA CYS A 154 -2.68 -13.48 16.96
C CYS A 154 -1.99 -14.60 17.73
N CYS A 155 -0.66 -14.60 17.80
CA CYS A 155 0.11 -15.49 18.67
C CYS A 155 0.60 -14.75 19.91
N GLU A 156 0.34 -15.31 21.09
CA GLU A 156 0.85 -14.79 22.36
C GLU A 156 1.24 -15.96 23.27
N ASN A 157 2.47 -15.93 23.81
CA ASN A 157 2.99 -16.98 24.69
C ASN A 157 2.82 -18.40 24.12
N CYS A 158 3.11 -18.57 22.82
CA CYS A 158 2.97 -19.82 22.07
C CYS A 158 1.53 -20.35 21.95
N GLN A 159 0.52 -19.56 22.30
CA GLN A 159 -0.90 -19.88 22.16
C GLN A 159 -1.61 -18.87 21.27
N TYR A 160 -2.74 -19.27 20.68
CA TYR A 160 -3.60 -18.30 20.00
C TYR A 160 -4.16 -17.32 21.02
N LYS A 161 -4.13 -16.03 20.66
CA LYS A 161 -4.86 -14.98 21.39
C LYS A 161 -6.33 -15.33 21.46
N THR A 162 -7.01 -14.85 22.50
CA THR A 162 -8.45 -15.04 22.67
C THR A 162 -9.23 -14.44 21.50
N ALA A 163 -10.40 -15.03 21.22
CA ALA A 163 -11.28 -14.51 20.17
C ALA A 163 -11.72 -13.08 20.53
N GLY A 164 -11.66 -12.17 19.56
CA GLY A 164 -11.98 -10.75 19.78
C GLY A 164 -10.80 -9.88 20.24
N ALA A 165 -9.60 -10.45 20.45
CA ALA A 165 -8.39 -9.67 20.68
C ALA A 165 -8.00 -8.90 19.42
N ILE A 166 -7.81 -7.58 19.51
CA ILE A 166 -7.47 -6.74 18.37
C ILE A 166 -6.06 -7.10 17.87
N CYS A 167 -5.95 -7.46 16.59
CA CYS A 167 -4.67 -7.69 15.90
C CYS A 167 -4.33 -6.59 14.90
N ARG A 168 -5.33 -5.90 14.35
CA ARG A 168 -5.14 -4.66 13.59
C ARG A 168 -6.14 -3.60 14.03
N ALA A 169 -5.62 -2.44 14.42
CA ALA A 169 -6.44 -1.30 14.82
C ALA A 169 -7.04 -0.58 13.61
N VAL A 170 -8.16 0.11 13.84
CA VAL A 170 -8.80 0.98 12.84
C VAL A 170 -7.84 2.10 12.43
N LYS A 171 -7.67 2.27 11.12
CA LYS A 171 -6.83 3.31 10.53
C LYS A 171 -7.56 4.64 10.33
N ASP A 172 -8.78 4.60 9.83
CA ASP A 172 -9.59 5.77 9.50
C ASP A 172 -11.10 5.46 9.52
N ASP A 173 -11.93 6.49 9.27
CA ASP A 173 -13.39 6.38 9.29
C ASP A 173 -13.96 5.27 8.40
N CYS A 174 -13.22 4.85 7.37
CA CYS A 174 -13.66 3.87 6.39
C CYS A 174 -13.14 2.47 6.63
N ASP A 175 -12.45 2.25 7.74
CA ASP A 175 -11.80 1.01 8.10
C ASP A 175 -12.52 0.30 9.27
N LEU A 176 -12.31 -1.01 9.40
CA LEU A 176 -12.76 -1.81 10.54
C LEU A 176 -11.53 -2.37 11.28
N PRO A 177 -11.64 -2.74 12.57
CA PRO A 177 -10.54 -3.41 13.26
C PRO A 177 -10.60 -4.91 12.97
N GLU A 178 -9.46 -5.55 12.74
CA GLU A 178 -9.41 -7.02 12.75
C GLU A 178 -9.10 -7.56 14.12
N MET A 179 -9.78 -8.66 14.42
CA MET A 179 -9.71 -9.35 15.69
C MET A 179 -9.37 -10.81 15.49
N CYS A 180 -8.56 -11.34 16.39
CA CYS A 180 -8.19 -12.74 16.42
C CYS A 180 -9.41 -13.64 16.54
N THR A 181 -9.36 -14.78 15.86
CA THR A 181 -10.48 -15.74 15.84
C THR A 181 -10.49 -16.67 17.06
N GLY A 182 -9.41 -16.71 17.84
CA GLY A 182 -9.23 -17.66 18.94
C GLY A 182 -8.62 -19.01 18.53
N TYR A 183 -8.48 -19.27 17.23
CA TYR A 183 -8.00 -20.56 16.69
C TYR A 183 -7.00 -20.42 15.53
N SER A 184 -6.59 -19.20 15.21
CA SER A 184 -5.59 -18.88 14.18
C SER A 184 -4.52 -17.99 14.79
N MET A 185 -3.27 -18.15 14.33
CA MET A 185 -2.16 -17.27 14.69
C MET A 185 -2.06 -16.01 13.83
N ASN A 186 -2.62 -16.05 12.62
CA ASN A 186 -2.64 -14.91 11.72
C ASN A 186 -3.85 -14.04 12.01
N CYS A 187 -3.65 -12.71 11.96
CA CYS A 187 -4.76 -11.78 11.91
C CYS A 187 -5.61 -12.07 10.64
N PRO A 188 -6.95 -12.02 10.72
CA PRO A 188 -7.79 -12.14 9.53
C PRO A 188 -7.43 -11.12 8.45
N SER A 189 -7.86 -11.38 7.22
CA SER A 189 -7.67 -10.44 6.11
C SER A 189 -8.32 -9.09 6.41
N ASP A 190 -7.65 -8.01 5.99
CA ASP A 190 -8.10 -6.63 6.17
C ASP A 190 -9.53 -6.43 5.64
N ARG A 191 -10.43 -6.00 6.52
CA ARG A 191 -11.80 -5.63 6.22
C ARG A 191 -11.99 -4.15 6.48
N PHE A 192 -12.62 -3.50 5.52
CA PHE A 192 -13.03 -2.10 5.66
C PHE A 192 -14.55 -1.96 5.61
N ARG A 193 -15.04 -0.77 5.99
CA ARG A 193 -16.47 -0.47 6.03
C ARG A 193 -17.10 -0.60 4.65
N VAL A 194 -18.36 -0.98 4.64
CA VAL A 194 -19.14 -1.05 3.41
C VAL A 194 -19.14 0.29 2.66
N ASN A 195 -19.10 0.21 1.33
CA ASN A 195 -19.20 1.39 0.47
C ASN A 195 -20.46 2.19 0.82
N GLY A 196 -20.37 3.52 0.82
CA GLY A 196 -21.49 4.40 1.19
C GLY A 196 -21.59 4.74 2.67
N HIS A 197 -20.78 4.14 3.55
CA HIS A 197 -20.70 4.59 4.93
C HIS A 197 -20.22 6.05 4.98
N PRO A 198 -20.88 6.97 5.72
CA PRO A 198 -20.43 8.35 5.82
C PRO A 198 -19.02 8.45 6.42
N CYS A 199 -18.19 9.35 5.92
CA CYS A 199 -16.83 9.59 6.41
C CYS A 199 -16.48 11.08 6.37
N ASN A 200 -15.40 11.47 7.05
CA ASN A 200 -14.96 12.87 7.14
C ASN A 200 -16.10 13.79 7.62
N GLN A 201 -16.72 13.41 8.75
CA GLN A 201 -17.84 14.15 9.36
C GLN A 201 -19.07 14.31 8.44
N GLY A 202 -19.27 13.41 7.46
CA GLY A 202 -20.40 13.44 6.53
C GLY A 202 -20.13 14.22 5.22
N GLU A 203 -18.91 14.70 5.03
CA GLU A 203 -18.47 15.36 3.80
C GLU A 203 -18.14 14.36 2.68
N GLY A 204 -18.02 13.07 3.00
CA GLY A 204 -17.75 12.02 2.03
C GLY A 204 -18.47 10.71 2.33
N PHE A 205 -18.25 9.75 1.44
CA PHE A 205 -18.70 8.37 1.58
C PHE A 205 -17.52 7.43 1.40
N CYS A 206 -17.45 6.39 2.22
CA CYS A 206 -16.46 5.36 2.08
C CYS A 206 -16.60 4.65 0.74
N TYR A 207 -15.48 4.47 0.06
CA TYR A 207 -15.41 3.76 -1.20
C TYR A 207 -14.10 2.99 -1.27
N MET A 208 -14.20 1.66 -1.30
CA MET A 208 -13.06 0.76 -1.30
C MET A 208 -12.06 1.07 -0.18
N GLY A 209 -12.56 1.22 1.04
CA GLY A 209 -11.76 1.46 2.25
C GLY A 209 -11.12 2.83 2.36
N ASN A 210 -11.48 3.76 1.46
CA ASN A 210 -10.98 5.14 1.49
C ASN A 210 -12.15 6.12 1.61
N CYS A 211 -11.88 7.31 2.11
CA CYS A 211 -12.82 8.43 2.08
C CYS A 211 -12.47 9.42 0.94
N PRO A 212 -12.87 9.17 -0.32
CA PRO A 212 -12.52 10.04 -1.43
C PRO A 212 -13.25 11.39 -1.34
N THR A 213 -12.47 12.46 -1.20
CA THR A 213 -12.93 13.84 -1.29
C THR A 213 -12.07 14.60 -2.30
N ARG A 214 -12.65 15.62 -2.94
CA ARG A 214 -11.87 16.50 -3.84
C ARG A 214 -10.73 17.19 -3.10
N GLU A 215 -10.97 17.60 -1.86
CA GLU A 215 -9.98 18.17 -0.94
C GLU A 215 -8.78 17.22 -0.71
N ASN A 216 -9.04 15.96 -0.33
CA ASN A 216 -7.97 14.99 -0.09
C ASN A 216 -7.23 14.62 -1.38
N GLN A 217 -7.92 14.55 -2.51
CA GLN A 217 -7.26 14.36 -3.81
C GLN A 217 -6.38 15.56 -4.18
N CYS A 218 -6.79 16.79 -3.88
CA CYS A 218 -5.94 17.96 -4.09
C CYS A 218 -4.68 17.92 -3.21
N LYS A 219 -4.81 17.51 -1.95
CA LYS A 219 -3.66 17.30 -1.05
C LYS A 219 -2.72 16.20 -1.54
N ALA A 220 -3.28 15.12 -2.08
CA ALA A 220 -2.48 14.05 -2.69
C ALA A 220 -1.78 14.50 -3.97
N ALA A 221 -2.39 15.36 -4.78
CA ALA A 221 -1.81 15.81 -6.05
C ALA A 221 -0.78 16.93 -5.89
N PHE A 222 -1.03 17.90 -5.00
CA PHE A 222 -0.26 19.15 -4.88
C PHE A 222 0.29 19.38 -3.46
N GLY A 223 0.23 18.38 -2.59
CA GLY A 223 0.76 18.43 -1.22
C GLY A 223 -0.22 19.00 -0.18
N PRO A 224 0.12 18.92 1.13
CA PRO A 224 -0.81 19.14 2.24
C PRO A 224 -1.50 20.52 2.29
N GLN A 225 -0.91 21.54 1.66
CA GLN A 225 -1.41 22.92 1.62
C GLN A 225 -2.34 23.19 0.42
N ALA A 226 -2.65 22.17 -0.38
CA ALA A 226 -3.58 22.27 -1.48
C ALA A 226 -5.02 22.07 -1.00
N THR A 227 -5.95 22.79 -1.63
CA THR A 227 -7.38 22.74 -1.33
C THR A 227 -8.19 22.60 -2.61
N GLU A 228 -9.44 22.18 -2.50
CA GLU A 228 -10.39 22.15 -3.62
C GLU A 228 -10.46 23.52 -4.32
N GLY A 229 -10.47 23.51 -5.65
CA GLY A 229 -10.65 24.71 -6.48
C GLY A 229 -12.08 25.25 -6.40
N ALA A 230 -12.26 26.54 -6.69
CA ALA A 230 -13.59 27.14 -6.73
C ALA A 230 -14.52 26.44 -7.74
N ALA A 231 -15.83 26.47 -7.49
CA ALA A 231 -16.85 25.90 -8.39
C ALA A 231 -16.76 26.43 -9.84
N SER A 232 -16.21 27.64 -10.04
CA SER A 232 -15.94 28.20 -11.37
C SER A 232 -14.92 27.39 -12.17
N CYS A 233 -13.93 26.77 -11.53
CA CYS A 233 -12.92 25.94 -12.18
C CYS A 233 -13.56 24.75 -12.90
N TYR A 234 -14.57 24.13 -12.28
CA TYR A 234 -15.24 22.94 -12.81
C TYR A 234 -16.11 23.21 -14.05
N ARG A 235 -16.42 24.47 -14.38
CA ARG A 235 -17.06 24.82 -15.68
C ARG A 235 -16.20 24.41 -16.87
N MET A 236 -14.89 24.28 -16.65
CA MET A 236 -13.95 23.83 -17.67
C MET A 236 -14.24 22.38 -18.12
N ASN A 237 -14.85 21.58 -17.26
CA ASN A 237 -15.24 20.20 -17.57
C ASN A 237 -16.34 20.10 -18.65
N GLU A 238 -17.10 21.18 -18.92
CA GLU A 238 -18.10 21.22 -19.98
C GLU A 238 -17.48 21.36 -21.39
N LYS A 239 -16.16 21.60 -21.51
CA LYS A 239 -15.52 21.88 -22.80
C LYS A 239 -15.08 20.64 -23.57
N GLY A 240 -14.81 19.52 -22.89
CA GLY A 240 -14.35 18.29 -23.54
C GLY A 240 -12.97 18.43 -24.16
N VAL A 241 -12.05 19.11 -23.45
CA VAL A 241 -10.64 19.23 -23.84
C VAL A 241 -9.76 18.38 -22.92
N TYR A 242 -8.48 18.20 -23.24
CA TYR A 242 -7.58 17.27 -22.55
C TYR A 242 -7.39 17.53 -21.05
N TYR A 243 -7.70 18.74 -20.56
CA TYR A 243 -7.64 19.11 -19.13
C TYR A 243 -9.01 19.48 -18.54
N GLY A 244 -10.11 19.21 -19.25
CA GLY A 244 -11.46 19.48 -18.78
C GLY A 244 -12.49 18.61 -19.50
N TYR A 245 -12.84 17.48 -18.90
CA TYR A 245 -13.73 16.46 -19.47
C TYR A 245 -14.26 15.51 -18.37
N CYS A 246 -15.27 14.68 -18.68
CA CYS A 246 -15.84 13.70 -17.74
C CYS A 246 -15.36 12.27 -17.98
N ARG A 247 -15.18 11.90 -19.24
CA ARG A 247 -14.74 10.55 -19.61
C ARG A 247 -13.99 10.57 -20.94
N LYS A 248 -13.19 9.54 -21.16
CA LYS A 248 -12.47 9.34 -22.42
C LYS A 248 -13.10 8.17 -23.16
N GLU A 249 -13.68 8.41 -24.32
CA GLU A 249 -14.30 7.39 -25.16
C GLU A 249 -13.55 7.30 -26.48
N ARG A 250 -12.98 6.12 -26.79
CA ARG A 250 -12.25 5.86 -28.04
C ARG A 250 -11.19 6.93 -28.35
N GLY A 251 -10.49 7.40 -27.31
CA GLY A 251 -9.46 8.43 -27.41
C GLY A 251 -9.96 9.88 -27.40
N SER A 252 -11.28 10.11 -27.47
CA SER A 252 -11.88 11.44 -27.44
C SER A 252 -12.30 11.86 -26.04
N HIS A 253 -12.09 13.14 -25.71
CA HIS A 253 -12.49 13.73 -24.43
C HIS A 253 -13.97 14.13 -24.48
N VAL A 254 -14.79 13.46 -23.69
CA VAL A 254 -16.24 13.72 -23.66
C VAL A 254 -16.54 14.86 -22.68
N PRO A 255 -17.19 15.95 -23.12
CA PRO A 255 -17.58 17.04 -22.25
C PRO A 255 -18.61 16.57 -21.21
N CYS A 256 -18.54 17.15 -20.01
CA CYS A 256 -19.51 16.88 -18.96
C CYS A 256 -20.88 17.51 -19.26
N LYS A 257 -21.95 16.85 -18.81
CA LYS A 257 -23.26 17.51 -18.64
C LYS A 257 -23.16 18.42 -17.42
N LYS A 258 -24.03 19.44 -17.34
CA LYS A 258 -24.04 20.40 -16.22
C LYS A 258 -24.12 19.74 -14.83
N LYS A 259 -24.90 18.65 -14.71
CA LYS A 259 -25.02 17.91 -13.45
C LYS A 259 -23.78 17.10 -13.07
N ASP A 260 -22.89 16.83 -14.02
CA ASP A 260 -21.74 15.93 -13.88
C ASP A 260 -20.41 16.68 -13.76
N VAL A 261 -20.41 18.03 -13.81
CA VAL A 261 -19.19 18.85 -13.82
C VAL A 261 -18.29 18.64 -12.60
N MET A 262 -18.89 18.24 -11.47
CA MET A 262 -18.19 17.91 -10.22
C MET A 262 -17.68 16.46 -10.16
N CYS A 263 -17.74 15.73 -11.27
CA CYS A 263 -17.23 14.36 -11.45
C CYS A 263 -16.25 14.21 -12.62
N GLY A 264 -15.85 15.32 -13.25
CA GLY A 264 -14.86 15.33 -14.33
C GLY A 264 -13.42 15.48 -13.82
N LYS A 265 -12.66 16.40 -14.42
CA LYS A 265 -11.32 16.74 -13.95
C LYS A 265 -11.36 17.45 -12.60
N LEU A 266 -10.41 17.09 -11.75
CA LEU A 266 -10.18 17.71 -10.47
C LEU A 266 -9.47 19.05 -10.67
N PHE A 267 -9.95 20.09 -9.98
CA PHE A 267 -9.28 21.38 -9.93
C PHE A 267 -8.96 21.75 -8.48
N CYS A 268 -7.75 22.23 -8.27
CA CYS A 268 -7.17 22.55 -6.97
C CYS A 268 -6.65 23.99 -6.94
N THR A 269 -6.41 24.50 -5.73
CA THR A 269 -5.75 25.78 -5.46
C THR A 269 -4.72 25.58 -4.35
N GLY A 270 -3.77 26.52 -4.19
CA GLY A 270 -2.72 26.40 -3.16
C GLY A 270 -1.70 25.31 -3.45
N GLY A 271 -1.06 24.79 -2.39
CA GLY A 271 -0.08 23.71 -2.46
C GLY A 271 1.22 24.03 -3.21
N GLN A 272 1.90 22.97 -3.63
CA GLN A 272 3.11 22.99 -4.44
C GLN A 272 2.83 23.54 -5.85
N GLU A 273 3.88 23.99 -6.53
CA GLU A 273 3.77 24.52 -7.89
C GLU A 273 3.47 23.42 -8.91
N MET A 274 4.20 22.30 -8.83
CA MET A 274 4.07 21.15 -9.73
C MET A 274 3.27 20.02 -9.06
N PRO A 275 2.45 19.25 -9.81
CA PRO A 275 1.79 18.07 -9.28
C PRO A 275 2.80 16.92 -9.08
N LEU A 276 2.52 16.02 -8.14
CA LEU A 276 3.31 14.79 -7.95
C LEU A 276 3.27 13.85 -9.16
N TYR A 277 2.21 13.93 -9.97
CA TYR A 277 2.00 13.10 -11.14
C TYR A 277 1.40 13.89 -12.31
N GLY A 278 1.70 13.44 -13.53
CA GLY A 278 1.25 14.08 -14.76
C GLY A 278 1.94 15.41 -15.05
N SER A 279 1.24 16.25 -15.80
CA SER A 279 1.69 17.57 -16.25
C SER A 279 0.75 18.67 -15.74
N LEU A 280 1.31 19.83 -15.41
CA LEU A 280 0.56 20.96 -14.83
C LEU A 280 -0.26 21.71 -15.89
N VAL A 281 -1.51 22.06 -15.53
CA VAL A 281 -2.30 23.12 -16.19
C VAL A 281 -2.71 24.13 -15.14
N VAL A 282 -2.54 25.41 -15.48
CA VAL A 282 -2.99 26.54 -14.65
C VAL A 282 -3.77 27.52 -15.50
N PHE A 283 -4.93 27.94 -15.02
CA PHE A 283 -5.65 29.10 -15.54
C PHE A 283 -6.33 29.82 -14.38
N GLU A 284 -6.21 31.14 -14.33
CA GLU A 284 -6.59 31.94 -13.16
C GLU A 284 -5.97 31.36 -11.88
N SER A 285 -6.77 30.99 -10.89
CA SER A 285 -6.33 30.29 -9.67
C SER A 285 -6.43 28.76 -9.76
N CYS A 286 -7.02 28.21 -10.82
CA CYS A 286 -7.31 26.79 -10.97
C CYS A 286 -6.08 26.02 -11.43
N LYS A 287 -5.65 25.03 -10.65
CA LYS A 287 -4.60 24.07 -11.00
C LYS A 287 -5.22 22.70 -11.27
N ALA A 288 -4.71 21.99 -12.27
CA ALA A 288 -5.04 20.59 -12.53
C ALA A 288 -3.82 19.84 -13.05
N SER A 289 -3.83 18.52 -12.91
CA SER A 289 -2.88 17.63 -13.57
C SER A 289 -3.55 16.92 -14.75
N PHE A 290 -2.79 16.63 -15.81
CA PHE A 290 -3.22 15.77 -16.93
C PHE A 290 -2.15 14.70 -17.21
N PRO A 291 -2.54 13.53 -17.72
CA PRO A 291 -1.64 12.41 -17.90
C PRO A 291 -0.62 12.70 -19.00
N ARG A 292 0.54 12.06 -18.92
CA ARG A 292 1.45 11.98 -20.06
C ARG A 292 0.87 10.97 -21.08
N ASP A 293 1.30 11.07 -22.33
CA ASP A 293 0.73 10.26 -23.40
C ASP A 293 0.74 8.76 -23.07
N GLY A 294 -0.43 8.11 -23.16
CA GLY A 294 -0.61 6.68 -22.89
C GLY A 294 -0.92 6.31 -21.44
N GLU A 295 -0.87 7.24 -20.50
CA GLU A 295 -1.13 6.97 -19.08
C GLU A 295 -2.60 7.14 -18.67
N ALA A 296 -2.99 6.47 -17.59
CA ALA A 296 -4.27 6.69 -16.93
C ALA A 296 -4.31 8.09 -16.29
N ASP A 297 -5.47 8.74 -16.36
CA ASP A 297 -5.63 10.10 -15.85
C ASP A 297 -5.90 10.12 -14.34
N LEU A 298 -4.83 10.22 -13.55
CA LEU A 298 -4.90 10.36 -12.09
C LEU A 298 -5.41 11.74 -11.62
N GLY A 299 -5.64 12.68 -12.53
CA GLY A 299 -6.22 14.00 -12.26
C GLY A 299 -7.74 14.06 -12.45
N MET A 300 -8.40 12.91 -12.64
CA MET A 300 -9.86 12.77 -12.62
C MET A 300 -10.37 12.66 -11.19
N ILE A 301 -11.58 13.17 -10.93
CA ILE A 301 -12.25 12.99 -9.65
C ILE A 301 -12.57 11.50 -9.48
N LEU A 302 -12.08 10.90 -8.39
CA LEU A 302 -12.29 9.48 -8.11
C LEU A 302 -13.77 9.10 -7.99
N ASN A 303 -14.11 7.88 -8.41
CA ASN A 303 -15.40 7.27 -8.13
C ASN A 303 -15.67 7.21 -6.61
N GLY A 304 -16.94 7.30 -6.22
CA GLY A 304 -17.38 7.38 -4.82
C GLY A 304 -17.27 8.78 -4.20
N THR A 305 -16.61 9.74 -4.85
CA THR A 305 -16.52 11.13 -4.37
C THR A 305 -17.90 11.79 -4.33
N LYS A 306 -18.28 12.41 -3.21
CA LYS A 306 -19.55 13.14 -3.06
C LYS A 306 -19.66 14.28 -4.07
N CYS A 307 -20.69 14.27 -4.92
CA CYS A 307 -20.95 15.31 -5.92
C CYS A 307 -22.24 16.12 -5.66
N GLY A 308 -23.03 15.69 -4.68
CA GLY A 308 -24.18 16.41 -4.15
C GLY A 308 -24.81 15.62 -3.01
N ASP A 309 -25.94 16.10 -2.48
CA ASP A 309 -26.62 15.43 -1.38
C ASP A 309 -27.14 14.06 -1.81
N GLY A 310 -26.68 13.00 -1.13
CA GLY A 310 -26.98 11.62 -1.49
C GLY A 310 -26.43 11.15 -2.84
N MET A 311 -25.50 11.90 -3.44
CA MET A 311 -24.97 11.61 -4.77
C MET A 311 -23.44 11.50 -4.79
N VAL A 312 -22.94 10.60 -5.63
CA VAL A 312 -21.51 10.32 -5.80
C VAL A 312 -21.13 10.24 -7.27
N CYS A 313 -19.84 10.45 -7.53
CA CYS A 313 -19.27 10.27 -8.84
C CYS A 313 -19.14 8.78 -9.18
N SER A 314 -19.59 8.41 -10.36
CA SER A 314 -19.38 7.08 -10.94
C SER A 314 -19.14 7.23 -12.44
N ASN A 315 -17.94 6.86 -12.90
CA ASN A 315 -17.52 6.91 -14.30
C ASN A 315 -17.76 8.28 -14.97
N GLY A 316 -17.47 9.36 -14.24
CA GLY A 316 -17.63 10.73 -14.72
C GLY A 316 -19.08 11.24 -14.73
N GLU A 317 -20.02 10.56 -14.06
CA GLU A 317 -21.39 11.03 -13.88
C GLU A 317 -21.72 11.18 -12.40
N CYS A 318 -22.53 12.19 -12.07
CA CYS A 318 -23.08 12.37 -10.72
C CYS A 318 -24.42 11.62 -10.63
N VAL A 319 -24.43 10.59 -9.79
CA VAL A 319 -25.52 9.61 -9.65
C VAL A 319 -25.85 9.38 -8.18
N TYR A 320 -27.01 8.78 -7.88
CA TYR A 320 -27.38 8.48 -6.49
C TYR A 320 -26.45 7.44 -5.88
N ALA A 321 -26.03 7.67 -4.64
CA ALA A 321 -25.14 6.78 -3.89
C ALA A 321 -25.72 5.36 -3.76
N GLU A 322 -27.04 5.26 -3.56
CA GLU A 322 -27.77 3.99 -3.44
C GLU A 322 -27.64 3.11 -4.69
N ASP A 323 -27.66 3.70 -5.89
CA ASP A 323 -27.55 2.98 -7.16
C ASP A 323 -26.16 2.36 -7.36
N VAL A 324 -25.13 3.00 -6.79
CA VAL A 324 -23.72 2.61 -6.92
C VAL A 324 -23.32 1.62 -5.85
N PHE A 325 -23.61 1.91 -4.58
CA PHE A 325 -23.07 1.13 -3.46
C PHE A 325 -23.91 -0.10 -3.13
N ARG A 326 -25.24 -0.03 -3.31
CA ARG A 326 -26.19 -1.12 -3.03
C ARG A 326 -26.01 -1.77 -1.64
N SER A 327 -25.50 -1.00 -0.69
CA SER A 327 -25.13 -1.41 0.66
C SER A 327 -26.16 -1.03 1.71
N THR A 328 -27.25 -0.39 1.30
CA THR A 328 -28.30 0.11 2.19
C THR A 328 -28.80 -1.01 3.10
N ASP A 329 -28.87 -0.70 4.40
CA ASP A 329 -29.33 -1.60 5.46
C ASP A 329 -28.54 -2.91 5.61
N CYS A 330 -27.29 -2.98 5.12
CA CYS A 330 -26.49 -4.19 5.29
C CYS A 330 -26.22 -4.50 6.78
N SER A 331 -25.73 -3.54 7.56
CA SER A 331 -25.48 -3.73 9.00
C SER A 331 -26.74 -4.04 9.79
N ALA A 332 -27.92 -3.61 9.33
CA ALA A 332 -29.20 -3.91 9.98
C ALA A 332 -29.58 -5.41 9.88
N LYS A 333 -28.92 -6.16 8.98
CA LYS A 333 -29.08 -7.62 8.84
C LYS A 333 -28.10 -8.41 9.71
N CYS A 334 -27.13 -7.73 10.32
CA CYS A 334 -26.18 -8.36 11.24
C CYS A 334 -26.83 -8.58 12.61
N THR A 335 -26.56 -9.75 13.20
CA THR A 335 -27.02 -10.11 14.54
C THR A 335 -25.95 -9.78 15.58
N GLY A 336 -26.37 -9.58 16.83
CA GLY A 336 -25.45 -9.24 17.92
C GLY A 336 -24.80 -7.87 17.71
N HIS A 337 -23.59 -7.70 18.24
CA HIS A 337 -22.79 -6.50 18.08
C HIS A 337 -21.87 -6.62 16.86
N ALA A 338 -22.46 -6.52 15.67
CA ALA A 338 -21.77 -6.70 14.41
C ALA A 338 -22.14 -5.64 13.36
N VAL A 339 -21.18 -5.35 12.48
CA VAL A 339 -21.28 -4.41 11.38
C VAL A 339 -20.99 -5.10 10.06
N CYS A 340 -21.58 -4.57 8.98
CA CYS A 340 -21.35 -5.09 7.64
C CYS A 340 -20.04 -4.53 7.04
N ASP A 341 -19.21 -5.42 6.54
CA ASP A 341 -17.97 -5.11 5.83
C ASP A 341 -18.21 -4.85 4.33
N HIS A 342 -17.13 -4.55 3.62
CA HIS A 342 -17.13 -4.33 2.18
C HIS A 342 -17.50 -5.55 1.32
N GLU A 343 -17.41 -6.77 1.86
CA GLU A 343 -17.84 -8.00 1.20
C GLU A 343 -19.31 -8.34 1.49
N LEU A 344 -20.03 -7.44 2.18
CA LEU A 344 -21.41 -7.65 2.63
C LEU A 344 -21.53 -8.79 3.65
N GLN A 345 -20.48 -9.04 4.43
CA GLN A 345 -20.44 -10.00 5.52
C GLN A 345 -20.48 -9.27 6.86
N CYS A 346 -20.99 -9.93 7.90
CA CYS A 346 -21.05 -9.37 9.24
C CYS A 346 -19.77 -9.68 10.02
N GLN A 347 -19.17 -8.63 10.58
CA GLN A 347 -17.99 -8.69 11.44
C GLN A 347 -18.33 -8.10 12.80
N CYS A 348 -17.84 -8.71 13.87
CA CYS A 348 -18.07 -8.19 15.21
C CYS A 348 -17.48 -6.79 15.38
N GLU A 349 -18.14 -5.96 16.18
CA GLU A 349 -17.59 -4.67 16.61
C GLU A 349 -16.47 -4.89 17.63
N GLU A 350 -15.62 -3.87 17.79
CA GLU A 350 -14.57 -3.87 18.79
C GLU A 350 -15.13 -4.16 20.19
N GLY A 351 -14.47 -5.06 20.93
CA GLY A 351 -14.92 -5.50 22.26
C GLY A 351 -15.87 -6.70 22.24
N TRP A 352 -16.19 -7.26 21.06
CA TRP A 352 -17.04 -8.43 20.90
C TRP A 352 -16.35 -9.55 20.15
N ALA A 353 -16.65 -10.79 20.53
CA ALA A 353 -15.98 -11.97 19.99
C ALA A 353 -16.81 -12.72 18.92
N PRO A 354 -16.19 -13.15 17.80
CA PRO A 354 -16.84 -14.05 16.85
C PRO A 354 -17.09 -15.44 17.47
N PRO A 355 -18.03 -16.24 16.91
CA PRO A 355 -18.77 -16.00 15.67
C PRO A 355 -20.13 -15.29 15.84
N SER A 356 -20.69 -15.22 17.05
CA SER A 356 -22.03 -14.66 17.25
C SER A 356 -22.04 -13.17 17.62
N CYS A 357 -20.91 -12.61 18.05
CA CYS A 357 -20.78 -11.21 18.47
C CYS A 357 -21.72 -10.85 19.65
N ASP A 358 -22.05 -11.82 20.51
CA ASP A 358 -22.94 -11.64 21.67
C ASP A 358 -22.19 -11.65 23.01
N SER A 359 -20.91 -12.04 23.02
CA SER A 359 -20.06 -12.08 24.20
C SER A 359 -18.95 -11.04 24.09
N SER A 360 -18.73 -10.29 25.17
CA SER A 360 -17.60 -9.38 25.28
C SER A 360 -16.27 -10.14 25.24
N SER A 361 -15.27 -9.59 24.55
CA SER A 361 -13.93 -10.18 24.41
C SER A 361 -13.01 -10.00 25.63
#